data_AF-A0A124FRV1-F1
#
_entry.id   AF-A0A124FRV1-F1
#
_cell.length_a   1.000
_cell.length_b   1.000
_cell.length_c   1.000
_cell.angle_alpha   90.00
_cell.angle_beta   90.00
_cell.angle_gamma   90.00
#
_symmetry.space_group_name_H-M   'P 1'
#
loop_
_entity.id
_entity.type
_entity.pdbx_description
1 polymer ?
#
loop_
_entity_poly.entity_id
_entity_poly.type
_entity_poly.pdbx_seq_one_letter_code
_entity_poly.pdbx_strand_id
1 'polypeptide(L)'
;MKAFCIGRVYRREAIDPTHLAEFEQLEGIVMDEGVNFRHLLGFLKEFYGKMGFEKVRFRPGYFPYTEPSVEPEVYVDGLGWVELGGAGIFRQEVTAPFGIEHPVLAWGLGISRVAMLRLGLRDLRQLYKSDVEWIRETPTYGGRR
;
A
#
# COMPACT_ATOMS: atom_id res chain seq x y z
N MET A 1 1.03 -13.08 15.36
CA MET A 1 1.31 -11.64 15.53
C MET A 1 0.79 -10.86 14.33
N LYS A 2 0.25 -9.64 14.53
CA LYS A 2 -0.11 -8.69 13.47
C LYS A 2 0.44 -7.33 13.84
N ALA A 3 1.14 -6.67 12.91
CA ALA A 3 1.70 -5.35 13.14
C ALA A 3 1.63 -4.53 11.85
N PHE A 4 1.58 -3.21 12.00
CA PHE A 4 1.70 -2.29 10.89
C PHE A 4 2.46 -1.05 11.35
N CYS A 5 3.10 -0.36 10.41
CA CYS A 5 3.67 0.95 10.66
C CYS A 5 3.34 1.89 9.50
N ILE A 6 3.26 3.18 9.84
CA ILE A 6 3.17 4.25 8.87
C ILE A 6 4.35 5.16 9.14
N GLY A 7 5.18 5.39 8.12
CA GLY A 7 6.38 6.18 8.26
C GLY A 7 6.69 6.96 7.00
N ARG A 8 7.39 8.08 7.16
CA ARG A 8 7.92 8.82 6.03
C ARG A 8 9.18 8.14 5.52
N VAL A 9 9.25 7.94 4.21
CA VAL A 9 10.40 7.37 3.52
C VAL A 9 10.96 8.38 2.53
N TYR A 10 12.24 8.22 2.21
CA TYR A 10 12.97 9.12 1.33
C TYR A 10 13.55 8.34 0.16
N ARG A 11 13.33 8.83 -1.06
CA ARG A 11 13.89 8.26 -2.28
C ARG A 11 14.57 9.33 -3.09
N ARG A 12 15.72 8.97 -3.68
CA ARG A 12 16.41 9.81 -4.64
C ARG A 12 15.76 9.63 -6.02
N GLU A 13 14.56 10.18 -6.18
CA GLU A 13 13.80 10.17 -7.44
C GLU A 13 13.56 11.61 -7.92
N ALA A 14 13.37 11.78 -9.23
CA ALA A 14 13.00 13.07 -9.79
C ALA A 14 11.55 13.39 -9.40
N ILE A 15 11.31 14.62 -8.95
CA ILE A 15 9.97 15.06 -8.58
C ILE A 15 9.11 15.21 -9.84
N ASP A 16 7.99 14.51 -9.88
CA ASP A 16 7.01 14.58 -10.94
C ASP A 16 5.57 14.55 -10.35
N PRO A 17 4.50 14.67 -11.16
CA PRO A 17 3.12 14.67 -10.64
C PRO A 17 2.71 13.39 -9.88
N THR A 18 3.47 12.31 -9.98
CA THR A 18 3.21 10.99 -9.38
C THR A 18 4.29 10.52 -8.40
N HIS A 19 5.47 11.14 -8.40
CA HIS A 19 6.62 10.77 -7.55
C HIS A 19 7.15 11.98 -6.78
N LEU A 20 7.33 11.81 -5.48
CA LEU A 20 7.99 12.77 -4.60
C LEU A 20 9.26 12.16 -4.00
N ALA A 21 10.21 13.02 -3.66
CA ALA A 21 11.43 12.60 -2.96
C ALA A 21 11.16 12.12 -1.53
N GLU A 22 10.05 12.57 -0.93
CA GLU A 22 9.57 12.13 0.37
C GLU A 22 8.07 11.81 0.29
N PHE A 23 7.66 10.71 0.92
CA PHE A 23 6.25 10.32 1.01
C PHE A 23 6.04 9.33 2.16
N GLU A 24 4.77 9.12 2.54
CA GLU A 24 4.39 8.20 3.60
C GLU A 24 4.12 6.80 3.03
N GLN A 25 4.79 5.82 3.62
CA GLN A 25 4.63 4.40 3.32
C GLN A 25 3.96 3.70 4.50
N LEU A 26 2.97 2.86 4.20
CA LEU A 26 2.38 1.93 5.14
C LEU A 26 2.96 0.56 4.88
N GLU A 27 3.46 -0.09 5.92
CA GLU A 27 3.87 -1.49 5.91
C GLU A 27 3.01 -2.29 6.87
N GLY A 28 2.59 -3.48 6.46
CA GLY A 28 1.81 -4.41 7.28
C GLY A 28 2.43 -5.80 7.26
N ILE A 29 2.43 -6.47 8.41
CA ILE A 29 2.86 -7.85 8.54
C ILE A 29 1.88 -8.70 9.35
N VAL A 30 1.77 -9.97 8.97
CA VAL A 30 1.07 -11.02 9.72
C VAL A 30 1.97 -12.24 9.81
N MET A 31 2.31 -12.65 11.03
CA MET A 31 3.12 -13.84 11.31
C MET A 31 2.29 -14.84 12.11
N ASP A 32 2.21 -16.08 11.63
CA ASP A 32 1.47 -17.16 12.28
C ASP A 32 1.97 -18.51 11.73
N GLU A 33 1.73 -19.61 12.45
CA GLU A 33 2.06 -20.96 11.98
C GLU A 33 1.20 -21.40 10.79
N GLY A 34 -0.08 -21.00 10.77
CA GLY A 34 -1.05 -21.45 9.77
C GLY A 34 -1.18 -20.55 8.54
N VAL A 35 -0.48 -19.42 8.48
CA VAL A 35 -0.64 -18.47 7.38
C VAL A 35 0.10 -18.93 6.13
N ASN A 36 -0.48 -18.59 4.98
CA ASN A 36 0.05 -18.98 3.67
C ASN A 36 -0.35 -17.93 2.65
N PHE A 37 0.05 -18.14 1.40
CA PHE A 37 -0.14 -17.15 0.35
C PHE A 37 -1.61 -16.81 0.07
N ARG A 38 -2.55 -17.76 0.22
CA ARG A 38 -3.98 -17.48 0.05
C ARG A 38 -4.51 -16.51 1.11
N HIS A 39 -3.99 -16.62 2.33
CA HIS A 39 -4.32 -15.69 3.40
C HIS A 39 -3.82 -14.28 3.07
N LEU A 40 -2.61 -14.12 2.52
CA LEU A 40 -2.11 -12.82 2.07
C LEU A 40 -3.03 -12.17 1.04
N LEU A 41 -3.43 -12.91 0.00
CA LEU A 41 -4.35 -12.40 -1.03
C LEU A 41 -5.71 -12.01 -0.43
N GLY A 42 -6.21 -12.80 0.53
CA GLY A 42 -7.43 -12.50 1.27
C GLY A 42 -7.32 -11.21 2.09
N PHE A 43 -6.22 -11.03 2.83
CA PHE A 43 -5.98 -9.81 3.61
C PHE A 43 -5.91 -8.58 2.72
N LEU A 44 -5.19 -8.64 1.60
CA LEU A 44 -5.09 -7.53 0.67
C LEU A 44 -6.43 -7.18 0.03
N LYS A 45 -7.22 -8.19 -0.38
CA LYS A 45 -8.55 -7.97 -0.94
C LYS A 45 -9.46 -7.27 0.05
N GLU A 46 -9.47 -7.71 1.31
CA GLU A 46 -10.25 -7.09 2.39
C GLU A 46 -9.73 -5.68 2.70
N PHE A 47 -8.41 -5.49 2.77
CA PHE A 47 -7.76 -4.23 3.09
C PHE A 47 -8.11 -3.14 2.06
N TYR A 48 -7.94 -3.42 0.77
CA TYR A 48 -8.30 -2.49 -0.30
C TYR A 48 -9.82 -2.32 -0.44
N GLY A 49 -10.60 -3.38 -0.18
CA GLY A 49 -12.06 -3.31 -0.09
C GLY A 49 -12.53 -2.29 0.95
N LYS A 50 -11.94 -2.30 2.16
CA LYS A 50 -12.23 -1.32 3.21
C LYS A 50 -11.80 0.10 2.87
N MET A 51 -10.86 0.28 1.95
CA MET A 51 -10.48 1.59 1.40
C MET A 51 -11.45 2.10 0.32
N GLY A 52 -12.41 1.28 -0.11
CA GLY A 52 -13.40 1.60 -1.13
C GLY A 52 -13.03 1.12 -2.54
N PHE A 53 -12.05 0.22 -2.68
CA PHE A 53 -11.70 -0.40 -3.97
C PHE A 53 -12.32 -1.79 -4.08
N GLU A 54 -13.41 -1.92 -4.84
CA GLU A 54 -14.16 -3.18 -4.94
C GLU A 54 -13.48 -4.23 -5.85
N LYS A 55 -12.75 -3.75 -6.87
CA LYS A 55 -12.10 -4.59 -7.88
C LYS A 55 -10.60 -4.63 -7.61
N VAL A 56 -10.15 -5.71 -6.98
CA VAL A 56 -8.75 -5.98 -6.68
C VAL A 56 -8.28 -7.21 -7.46
N ARG A 57 -7.12 -7.11 -8.11
CA ARG A 57 -6.42 -8.25 -8.73
C ARG A 57 -4.97 -8.30 -8.28
N PHE A 58 -4.32 -9.43 -8.54
CA PHE A 58 -2.93 -9.66 -8.15
C PHE A 58 -2.13 -10.08 -9.38
N ARG A 59 -0.99 -9.42 -9.59
CA ARG A 59 -0.03 -9.75 -10.62
C ARG A 59 1.22 -10.34 -9.96
N PRO A 60 1.86 -11.38 -10.51
CA PRO A 60 3.18 -11.80 -10.04
C PRO A 60 4.16 -10.63 -10.12
N GLY A 61 4.87 -10.39 -9.03
CA GLY A 61 5.91 -9.37 -8.91
C GLY A 61 7.20 -9.99 -8.40
N TYR A 62 8.30 -9.25 -8.44
CA TYR A 62 9.56 -9.67 -7.84
C TYR A 62 9.99 -8.66 -6.78
N PHE A 63 10.12 -9.13 -5.54
CA PHE A 63 10.73 -8.37 -4.45
C PHE A 63 11.82 -9.24 -3.80
N PRO A 64 13.06 -8.72 -3.63
CA PRO A 64 14.19 -9.53 -3.18
C PRO A 64 13.99 -10.26 -1.85
N TYR A 65 13.13 -9.71 -0.98
CA TYR A 65 12.90 -10.17 0.38
C TYR A 65 11.64 -11.04 0.53
N THR A 66 10.87 -11.29 -0.54
CA THR A 66 9.69 -12.17 -0.50
C THR A 66 9.68 -13.25 -1.57
N GLU A 67 9.13 -14.42 -1.24
CA GLU A 67 8.83 -15.50 -2.17
C GLU A 67 7.69 -16.37 -1.59
N PRO A 68 6.52 -16.51 -2.27
CA PRO A 68 6.13 -15.83 -3.50
C PRO A 68 5.85 -14.33 -3.31
N SER A 69 5.91 -13.60 -4.42
CA SER A 69 5.76 -12.13 -4.51
C SER A 69 4.63 -11.72 -5.46
N VAL A 70 3.85 -10.71 -5.08
CA VAL A 70 2.76 -10.14 -5.88
C VAL A 70 2.65 -8.64 -5.75
N GLU A 71 2.10 -8.03 -6.79
CA GLU A 71 1.66 -6.65 -6.81
C GLU A 71 0.12 -6.62 -6.80
N PRO A 72 -0.51 -6.05 -5.77
CA PRO A 72 -1.92 -5.72 -5.79
C PRO A 72 -2.22 -4.53 -6.73
N GLU A 73 -3.21 -4.73 -7.59
CA GLU A 73 -3.75 -3.69 -8.47
C GLU A 73 -5.24 -3.49 -8.18
N VAL A 74 -5.68 -2.24 -8.17
CA VAL A 74 -7.10 -1.88 -8.04
C VAL A 74 -7.61 -1.25 -9.33
N TYR A 75 -8.88 -1.49 -9.66
CA TYR A 75 -9.52 -0.82 -10.78
C TYR A 75 -10.08 0.54 -10.34
N VAL A 76 -9.76 1.58 -11.08
CA VAL A 76 -10.27 2.94 -10.89
C VAL A 76 -10.90 3.41 -12.20
N ASP A 77 -12.16 3.83 -12.14
CA ASP A 77 -12.89 4.33 -13.31
C ASP A 77 -12.14 5.50 -13.96
N GLY A 78 -11.90 5.41 -15.27
CA GLY A 78 -11.13 6.39 -16.03
C GLY A 78 -9.60 6.24 -15.99
N LEU A 79 -9.04 5.47 -15.05
CA LEU A 79 -7.59 5.18 -14.98
C LEU A 79 -7.25 3.71 -15.29
N GLY A 80 -8.22 2.81 -15.19
CA GLY A 80 -8.01 1.38 -15.40
C GLY A 80 -7.39 0.71 -14.17
N TRP A 81 -6.54 -0.30 -14.39
CA TRP A 81 -5.85 -1.01 -13.31
C TRP A 81 -4.63 -0.22 -12.85
N VAL A 82 -4.59 0.09 -11.56
CA VAL A 82 -3.53 0.88 -10.93
C VAL A 82 -2.87 0.04 -9.83
N GLU A 83 -1.55 -0.10 -9.91
CA GLU A 83 -0.72 -0.74 -8.89
C GLU A 83 -0.65 0.13 -7.64
N LEU A 84 -0.79 -0.50 -6.47
CA LEU A 84 -0.82 0.18 -5.17
C LEU A 84 0.35 -0.17 -4.25
N GLY A 85 1.19 -1.12 -4.64
CA GLY A 85 2.37 -1.50 -3.87
C GLY A 85 2.79 -2.94 -4.10
N GLY A 86 3.57 -3.45 -3.15
CA GLY A 86 4.13 -4.80 -3.19
C GLY A 86 3.69 -5.64 -2.00
N ALA A 87 3.61 -6.95 -2.20
CA ALA A 87 3.29 -7.90 -1.14
C ALA A 87 3.92 -9.27 -1.39
N GLY A 88 4.11 -10.04 -0.33
CA GLY A 88 4.61 -11.40 -0.45
C GLY A 88 4.78 -12.10 0.89
N ILE A 89 5.37 -13.28 0.86
CA ILE A 89 5.80 -13.99 2.08
C ILE A 89 7.28 -13.75 2.25
N PHE A 90 7.74 -13.28 3.40
CA PHE A 90 9.17 -13.10 3.62
C PHE A 90 9.91 -14.40 3.43
N ARG A 91 11.06 -14.30 2.73
CA ARG A 91 11.93 -15.44 2.54
C ARG A 91 12.62 -15.80 3.85
N GLN A 92 13.04 -17.06 3.97
CA GLN A 92 13.74 -17.54 5.16
C GLN A 92 15.03 -16.76 5.43
N GLU A 93 15.73 -16.28 4.40
CA GLU A 93 16.95 -15.49 4.55
C GLU A 93 16.70 -14.14 5.26
N VAL A 94 15.45 -13.66 5.28
CA VAL A 94 15.04 -12.45 5.98
C VAL A 94 14.64 -12.75 7.44
N THR A 95 13.99 -13.88 7.69
CA THR A 95 13.39 -14.20 9.01
C THR A 95 14.30 -15.02 9.91
N ALA A 96 15.09 -15.94 9.35
CA ALA A 96 15.94 -16.86 10.11
C ALA A 96 16.99 -16.17 11.02
N PRO A 97 17.63 -15.05 10.62
CA PRO A 97 18.55 -14.33 11.50
C PRO A 97 17.91 -13.81 12.81
N PHE A 98 16.58 -13.70 12.85
CA PHE A 98 15.81 -13.27 14.01
C PHE A 98 15.19 -14.45 14.79
N GLY A 99 15.50 -15.70 14.43
CA GLY A 99 14.92 -16.89 15.05
C GLY A 99 13.43 -17.10 14.71
N ILE A 100 12.95 -16.50 13.62
CA ILE A 100 11.55 -16.62 13.18
C ILE A 100 11.44 -17.79 12.19
N GLU A 101 10.77 -18.86 12.63
CA GLU A 101 10.54 -20.08 11.82
C GLU A 101 9.17 -20.11 11.15
N HIS A 102 8.26 -19.23 11.57
CA HIS A 102 6.90 -19.17 11.05
C HIS A 102 6.80 -18.27 9.81
N PRO A 103 5.88 -18.56 8.86
CA PRO A 103 5.62 -17.69 7.73
C PRO A 103 5.24 -16.26 8.15
N VAL A 104 5.84 -15.28 7.50
CA VAL A 104 5.51 -13.85 7.68
C VAL A 104 4.96 -13.31 6.36
N LEU A 105 3.68 -13.01 6.34
CA LEU A 105 3.03 -12.30 5.25
C LEU A 105 3.34 -10.81 5.39
N ALA A 106 3.76 -10.15 4.32
CA ALA A 106 4.10 -8.74 4.32
C ALA A 106 3.49 -8.02 3.12
N TRP A 107 3.11 -6.75 3.31
CA TRP A 107 2.71 -5.86 2.22
C TRP A 107 3.03 -4.41 2.56
N GLY A 108 3.29 -3.63 1.52
CA GLY A 108 3.57 -2.21 1.61
C GLY A 108 2.82 -1.42 0.55
N LEU A 109 2.39 -0.21 0.88
CA LEU A 109 1.79 0.73 -0.06
C LEU A 109 2.14 2.18 0.24
N GLY A 110 2.15 3.01 -0.81
CA GLY A 110 2.23 4.46 -0.66
C GLY A 110 0.88 5.04 -0.25
N ILE A 111 0.78 5.63 0.94
CA ILE A 111 -0.47 6.22 1.44
C ILE A 111 -0.94 7.34 0.51
N SER A 112 0.01 8.15 0.04
CA SER A 112 -0.26 9.29 -0.82
C SER A 112 -0.86 8.87 -2.16
N ARG A 113 -0.46 7.71 -2.69
CA ARG A 113 -1.05 7.13 -3.91
C ARG A 113 -2.51 6.77 -3.70
N VAL A 114 -2.83 6.10 -2.59
CA VAL A 114 -4.22 5.76 -2.24
C VAL A 114 -5.05 7.02 -2.01
N ALA A 115 -4.51 8.02 -1.31
CA ALA A 115 -5.18 9.28 -1.07
C ALA A 115 -5.51 10.02 -2.37
N MET A 116 -4.57 10.08 -3.32
CA MET A 116 -4.82 10.69 -4.64
C MET A 116 -6.00 10.03 -5.35
N LEU A 117 -6.02 8.69 -5.41
CA LEU A 117 -7.08 7.96 -6.09
C LEU A 117 -8.43 8.18 -5.40
N ARG A 118 -8.46 8.21 -4.07
CA ARG A 118 -9.71 8.37 -3.31
C ARG A 118 -10.28 9.78 -3.41
N LEU A 119 -9.40 10.79 -3.49
CA LEU A 119 -9.75 12.21 -3.61
C LEU A 119 -9.90 12.67 -5.08
N GLY A 120 -9.64 11.79 -6.06
CA GLY A 120 -9.69 12.14 -7.47
C GLY A 120 -8.59 13.12 -7.92
N LEU A 121 -7.47 13.17 -7.19
CA LEU A 121 -6.35 14.06 -7.49
C LEU A 121 -5.47 13.47 -8.59
N ARG A 122 -5.05 14.33 -9.52
CA ARG A 122 -4.14 13.96 -10.62
C ARG A 122 -2.68 14.31 -10.35
N ASP A 123 -2.43 15.14 -9.34
CA ASP A 123 -1.10 15.64 -9.00
C ASP A 123 -0.84 15.46 -7.50
N LEU A 124 0.15 14.62 -7.19
CA LEU A 124 0.55 14.24 -5.85
C LEU A 124 0.96 15.44 -5.01
N ARG A 125 1.56 16.47 -5.64
CA ARG A 125 2.02 17.68 -4.96
C ARG A 125 0.88 18.44 -4.28
N GLN A 126 -0.36 18.26 -4.73
CA GLN A 126 -1.52 18.88 -4.09
C GLN A 126 -1.71 18.41 -2.65
N LEU A 127 -1.32 17.17 -2.32
CA LEU A 127 -1.37 16.64 -0.95
C LEU A 127 -0.35 17.27 -0.01
N TYR A 128 0.72 17.86 -0.56
CA TYR A 128 1.84 18.40 0.22
C TYR A 128 1.94 19.93 0.13
N LYS A 129 1.02 20.57 -0.59
CA LYS A 129 0.89 22.03 -0.59
C LYS A 129 0.17 22.46 0.68
N SER A 130 0.73 23.47 1.35
CA SER A 130 0.09 24.13 2.50
C SER A 130 -1.01 25.11 2.04
N ASP A 131 -2.05 24.59 1.37
CA ASP A 131 -3.23 25.37 0.99
C ASP A 131 -4.33 25.26 2.06
N VAL A 132 -4.46 26.31 2.87
CA VAL A 132 -5.39 26.33 4.01
C VAL A 132 -6.85 26.30 3.57
N GLU A 133 -7.20 26.93 2.45
CA GLU A 133 -8.57 26.93 1.97
C GLU A 133 -8.95 25.56 1.44
N TRP A 134 -8.04 24.90 0.69
CA TRP A 134 -8.25 23.51 0.27
C TRP A 134 -8.49 22.57 1.46
N ILE A 135 -7.72 22.71 2.55
CA ILE A 135 -7.91 21.89 3.77
C ILE A 135 -9.30 22.12 4.40
N ARG A 136 -9.83 23.35 4.36
CA ARG A 136 -11.16 23.69 4.91
C ARG A 136 -12.30 23.17 4.04
N GLU A 137 -12.15 23.22 2.72
CA GLU A 137 -13.18 22.81 1.76
C GLU A 137 -13.18 21.30 1.49
N THR A 138 -12.05 20.61 1.74
CA THR A 138 -11.94 19.17 1.51
C THR A 138 -12.83 18.41 2.50
N PRO A 139 -13.78 17.59 2.02
CA PRO A 139 -14.69 16.86 2.90
C PRO A 139 -13.94 15.93 3.83
N THR A 140 -14.31 15.91 5.11
CA THR A 140 -13.82 14.90 6.05
C THR A 140 -14.43 13.53 5.73
N TYR A 141 -13.69 12.45 5.98
CA TYR A 141 -14.18 11.10 5.80
C TYR A 141 -15.41 10.87 6.69
N GLY A 142 -16.60 10.74 6.08
CA GLY A 142 -17.90 10.62 6.77
C GLY A 142 -18.78 11.87 6.72
N GLY A 143 -18.31 12.99 6.15
CA GLY A 143 -19.12 14.17 5.88
C GLY A 143 -20.12 13.92 4.76
N ARG A 144 -21.42 13.98 5.09
CA ARG A 144 -22.52 14.01 4.12
C ARG A 144 -22.28 15.16 3.13
N ARG A 145 -22.46 14.89 1.83
CA ARG A 145 -23.04 15.90 0.94
C ARG A 145 -24.54 15.94 1.19
#